data_AF-A0A962G884-F1
#
_entry.id   AF-A0A962G884-F1
#
_cell.length_a   1.000
_cell.length_b   1.000
_cell.length_c   1.000
_cell.angle_alpha   90.00
_cell.angle_beta   90.00
_cell.angle_gamma   90.00
#
_symmetry.space_group_name_H-M   'P 1'
#
loop_
_entity.id
_entity.type
_entity.pdbx_description
1 polymer ?
#
loop_
_entity_poly.entity_id
_entity_poly.type
_entity_poly.pdbx_seq_one_letter_code
_entity_poly.pdbx_strand_id
1 'polypeptide(L)'
;MNKRFLLLLALLASSAWAQQNTDISAEQFTSGDANAKLSALGRQAAASGKRLVVTAPQHWHAQIAAKIRAGGNADVVLKDGFYETVLVRIEDKAAEPAKPEPRPEPSVKAEPKRTPPPARVETRPAPPPPPAPAVEAPAPAPAPAVESAPQTPPPAAAPVAEPPPAPVETAPQVAPAAPTAASEIPAATVDPSAPVMLQAAEPGDTDPVRATLEKRYNEGKRITELVETGALRRGDLIYTAKGAAVVVRREGSRLLRFWLVGSLNLNQIGISNEGVNKYKVLNSKLD
;
A
#
# COMPACT_ATOMS: atom_id res chain seq x y z
N MET A 1 -54.75 37.30 17.90
CA MET A 1 -53.63 36.47 18.40
C MET A 1 -52.96 35.76 17.23
N ASN A 2 -51.65 35.93 17.11
CA ASN A 2 -50.94 36.04 15.83
C ASN A 2 -50.45 34.69 15.28
N LYS A 3 -51.15 34.15 14.28
CA LYS A 3 -50.74 32.94 13.51
C LYS A 3 -49.43 33.11 12.74
N ARG A 4 -48.96 34.35 12.53
CA ARG A 4 -47.65 34.65 11.92
C ARG A 4 -46.45 34.39 12.84
N PHE A 5 -46.67 34.24 14.14
CA PHE A 5 -45.59 33.99 15.10
C PHE A 5 -45.26 32.50 15.25
N LEU A 6 -46.20 31.61 14.89
CA LEU A 6 -46.02 30.15 15.00
C LEU A 6 -45.22 29.52 13.84
N LEU A 7 -45.06 30.22 12.71
CA LEU A 7 -44.26 29.75 11.57
C LEU A 7 -42.78 30.15 11.69
N LEU A 8 -42.46 31.11 12.56
CA LEU A 8 -41.08 31.57 12.83
C LEU A 8 -40.36 30.74 13.91
N LEU A 9 -41.11 29.99 14.75
CA LEU A 9 -40.51 29.11 15.76
C LEU A 9 -40.15 27.69 15.23
N ALA A 10 -40.65 27.30 14.06
CA ALA A 10 -40.40 25.98 13.48
C ALA A 10 -39.09 25.88 12.66
N LEU A 11 -38.39 27.01 12.43
CA LEU A 11 -37.11 27.04 11.71
C LEU A 11 -35.86 26.93 12.60
N LEU A 12 -36.02 26.87 13.93
CA LEU A 12 -34.90 26.83 14.88
C LEU A 12 -34.57 25.42 15.41
N ALA A 13 -35.25 24.37 14.94
CA ALA A 13 -35.07 23.00 15.44
C ALA A 13 -34.34 22.04 14.47
N SER A 14 -33.84 22.51 13.31
CA SER A 14 -33.29 21.63 12.26
C SER A 14 -31.77 21.63 12.11
N SER A 15 -30.99 22.28 12.98
CA SER A 15 -29.52 22.30 12.87
C SER A 15 -28.83 21.24 13.74
N ALA A 16 -29.32 19.99 13.71
CA ALA A 16 -28.48 18.84 14.03
C ALA A 16 -27.71 18.50 12.75
N TRP A 17 -26.60 19.20 12.52
CA TRP A 17 -25.72 18.92 11.39
C TRP A 17 -25.13 17.53 11.55
N ALA A 18 -25.67 16.59 10.77
CA ALA A 18 -25.16 15.24 10.65
C ALA A 18 -23.66 15.30 10.44
N GLN A 19 -22.92 14.63 11.32
CA GLN A 19 -21.48 14.49 11.26
C GLN A 19 -21.13 13.93 9.88
N GLN A 20 -20.63 14.80 8.99
CA GLN A 20 -20.25 14.40 7.64
C GLN A 20 -18.96 13.60 7.77
N ASN A 21 -19.10 12.29 7.91
CA ASN A 21 -18.00 11.34 7.78
C ASN A 21 -17.85 11.05 6.29
N THR A 22 -16.69 11.36 5.74
CA THR A 22 -16.33 10.97 4.37
C THR A 22 -15.28 9.89 4.46
N ASP A 23 -15.63 8.69 4.01
CA ASP A 23 -14.71 7.58 3.82
C ASP A 23 -14.05 7.70 2.45
N ILE A 24 -12.71 7.73 2.44
CA ILE A 24 -11.90 7.71 1.23
C ILE A 24 -11.06 6.43 1.31
N SER A 25 -11.19 5.57 0.31
CA SER A 25 -10.40 4.32 0.27
C SER A 25 -8.95 4.58 -0.13
N ALA A 26 -8.06 3.63 0.16
CA ALA A 26 -6.67 3.65 -0.29
C ALA A 26 -6.56 3.90 -1.78
N GLU A 27 -7.39 3.23 -2.57
CA GLU A 27 -7.37 3.27 -4.02
C GLU A 27 -7.73 4.67 -4.50
N GLN A 28 -8.78 5.27 -3.94
CA GLN A 28 -9.18 6.64 -4.27
C GLN A 28 -8.12 7.67 -3.87
N PHE A 29 -7.41 7.43 -2.76
CA PHE A 29 -6.35 8.32 -2.31
C PHE A 29 -5.12 8.23 -3.22
N THR A 30 -4.69 7.02 -3.53
CA THR A 30 -3.50 6.74 -4.34
C THR A 30 -3.70 7.01 -5.83
N SER A 31 -4.91 6.84 -6.36
CA SER A 31 -5.28 7.23 -7.73
C SER A 31 -5.30 8.74 -7.92
N GLY A 32 -5.40 9.50 -6.83
CA GLY A 32 -5.52 10.95 -6.84
C GLY A 32 -6.97 11.44 -6.97
N ASP A 33 -7.96 10.56 -7.08
CA ASP A 33 -9.39 10.92 -7.14
C ASP A 33 -9.85 11.62 -5.85
N ALA A 34 -9.23 11.28 -4.72
CA ALA A 34 -9.46 11.92 -3.45
C ALA A 34 -8.97 13.37 -3.38
N ASN A 35 -8.08 13.81 -4.29
CA ASN A 35 -7.45 15.14 -4.21
C ASN A 35 -8.49 16.26 -4.28
N ALA A 36 -9.43 16.15 -5.22
CA ALA A 36 -10.51 17.12 -5.38
C ALA A 36 -11.43 17.14 -4.15
N LYS A 37 -11.74 15.96 -3.60
CA LYS A 37 -12.55 15.82 -2.38
C LYS A 37 -11.87 16.42 -1.16
N LEU A 38 -10.59 16.10 -0.91
CA LEU A 38 -9.80 16.63 0.21
C LEU A 38 -9.64 18.16 0.12
N SER A 39 -9.41 18.70 -1.08
CA SER A 39 -9.37 20.15 -1.31
C SER A 39 -10.74 20.81 -1.09
N ALA A 40 -11.83 20.19 -1.54
CA ALA A 40 -13.18 20.69 -1.29
C ALA A 40 -13.52 20.67 0.21
N LEU A 41 -13.17 19.61 0.94
CA LEU A 41 -13.33 19.52 2.39
C LEU A 41 -12.49 20.57 3.12
N GLY A 42 -11.26 20.82 2.67
CA GLY A 42 -10.41 21.90 3.18
C GLY A 42 -11.04 23.29 3.00
N ARG A 43 -11.59 23.57 1.82
CA ARG A 43 -12.36 24.81 1.56
C ARG A 43 -13.57 24.93 2.48
N GLN A 44 -14.35 23.86 2.60
CA GLN A 44 -15.56 23.83 3.42
C GLN A 44 -15.23 24.05 4.91
N ALA A 45 -14.19 23.39 5.42
CA ALA A 45 -13.76 23.54 6.80
C ALA A 45 -13.21 24.95 7.08
N ALA A 46 -12.41 25.52 6.15
CA ALA A 46 -11.92 26.89 6.26
C ALA A 46 -13.07 27.91 6.23
N ALA A 47 -14.04 27.74 5.32
CA ALA A 47 -15.20 28.63 5.22
C ALA A 47 -16.13 28.54 6.44
N SER A 48 -16.23 27.36 7.05
CA SER A 48 -17.06 27.14 8.25
C SER A 48 -16.32 27.37 9.57
N GLY A 49 -15.01 27.62 9.55
CA GLY A 49 -14.17 27.76 10.75
C GLY A 49 -14.05 26.46 11.58
N LYS A 50 -14.36 25.32 10.98
CA LYS A 50 -14.41 24.01 11.62
C LYS A 50 -13.08 23.26 11.51
N ARG A 51 -12.89 22.28 12.39
CA ARG A 51 -11.72 21.40 12.42
C ARG A 51 -11.98 20.13 11.61
N LEU A 52 -11.00 19.72 10.83
CA LEU A 52 -10.98 18.42 10.14
C LEU A 52 -10.17 17.43 10.97
N VAL A 53 -10.82 16.38 11.47
CA VAL A 53 -10.13 15.23 12.05
C VAL A 53 -9.99 14.17 10.96
N VAL A 54 -8.74 13.86 10.62
CA VAL A 54 -8.40 12.90 9.57
C VAL A 54 -7.71 11.70 10.22
N THR A 55 -8.30 10.52 10.14
CA THR A 55 -7.65 9.28 10.57
C THR A 55 -7.14 8.55 9.33
N ALA A 56 -5.82 8.37 9.22
CA ALA A 56 -5.15 7.74 8.08
C ALA A 56 -3.79 7.15 8.48
N PRO A 57 -3.20 6.25 7.69
CA PRO A 57 -1.84 5.77 7.92
C PRO A 57 -0.81 6.92 7.97
N GLN A 58 0.14 6.87 8.91
CA GLN A 58 1.15 7.92 9.14
C GLN A 58 1.88 8.37 7.85
N HIS A 59 2.22 7.44 6.96
CA HIS A 59 2.95 7.76 5.73
C HIS A 59 2.15 8.59 4.71
N TRP A 60 0.83 8.71 4.86
CA TRP A 60 -0.04 9.57 4.02
C TRP A 60 -0.31 10.95 4.62
N HIS A 61 0.00 11.16 5.91
CA HIS A 61 -0.36 12.39 6.64
C HIS A 61 0.14 13.67 5.95
N ALA A 62 1.40 13.67 5.51
CA ALA A 62 1.98 14.82 4.83
C ALA A 62 1.25 15.16 3.52
N GLN A 63 0.88 14.14 2.74
CA GLN A 63 0.16 14.31 1.49
C GLN A 63 -1.27 14.79 1.75
N ILE A 64 -2.00 14.17 2.68
CA ILE A 64 -3.37 14.58 3.02
C ILE A 64 -3.39 16.03 3.52
N ALA A 65 -2.49 16.39 4.43
CA ALA A 65 -2.40 17.75 4.95
C ALA A 65 -2.08 18.78 3.84
N ALA A 66 -1.19 18.44 2.90
CA ALA A 66 -0.89 19.30 1.76
C ALA A 66 -2.13 19.51 0.87
N LYS A 67 -2.89 18.46 0.58
CA LYS A 67 -4.10 18.54 -0.27
C LYS A 67 -5.24 19.30 0.38
N ILE A 68 -5.44 19.13 1.69
CA ILE A 68 -6.44 19.90 2.44
C ILE A 68 -6.04 21.38 2.47
N ARG A 69 -4.77 21.69 2.76
CA ARG A 69 -4.26 23.08 2.76
C ARG A 69 -4.30 23.75 1.40
N ALA A 70 -4.14 22.99 0.31
CA ALA A 70 -4.31 23.50 -1.05
C ALA A 70 -5.76 23.95 -1.32
N GLY A 71 -6.75 23.39 -0.61
CA GLY A 71 -8.12 23.88 -0.61
C GLY A 71 -8.32 25.14 0.24
N GLY A 72 -7.69 25.22 1.41
CA GLY A 72 -7.75 26.40 2.26
C GLY A 72 -7.09 26.17 3.62
N ASN A 73 -6.93 27.24 4.40
CA ASN A 73 -6.32 27.19 5.74
C ASN A 73 -7.27 26.61 6.80
N ALA A 74 -7.67 25.35 6.65
CA ALA A 74 -8.46 24.63 7.64
C ALA A 74 -7.58 24.16 8.83
N ASP A 75 -8.18 24.05 10.02
CA ASP A 75 -7.55 23.42 11.17
C ASP A 75 -7.63 21.90 11.00
N VAL A 76 -6.48 21.21 10.87
CA VAL A 76 -6.41 19.78 10.56
C VAL A 76 -5.74 19.03 11.70
N VAL A 77 -6.44 18.05 12.26
CA VAL A 77 -5.92 17.10 13.24
C VAL A 77 -5.77 15.74 12.58
N LEU A 78 -4.53 15.30 12.42
CA LEU A 78 -4.19 14.00 11.87
C LEU A 78 -4.10 12.98 13.00
N LYS A 79 -4.81 11.87 12.85
CA LYS A 79 -4.74 10.70 13.72
C LYS A 79 -4.21 9.53 12.93
N ASP A 80 -3.39 8.72 13.57
CA ASP A 80 -2.90 7.50 12.95
C ASP A 80 -4.03 6.46 12.87
N GLY A 81 -4.22 5.91 11.68
CA GLY A 81 -5.23 4.92 11.36
C GLY A 81 -4.57 3.62 10.97
N PHE A 82 -5.04 2.51 11.54
CA PHE A 82 -4.49 1.18 11.25
C PHE A 82 -4.96 0.59 9.90
N TYR A 83 -6.03 1.14 9.34
CA TYR A 83 -6.63 0.67 8.10
C TYR A 83 -6.16 1.52 6.91
N GLU A 84 -6.04 0.93 5.73
CA GLU A 84 -5.78 1.66 4.47
C GLU A 84 -7.04 2.45 4.01
N THR A 85 -7.73 3.09 4.95
CA THR A 85 -8.88 3.96 4.72
C THR A 85 -8.64 5.29 5.41
N VAL A 86 -8.97 6.37 4.71
CA VAL A 86 -8.90 7.74 5.21
C VAL A 86 -10.30 8.14 5.65
N LEU A 87 -10.47 8.30 6.96
CA LEU A 87 -11.70 8.81 7.57
C LEU A 87 -11.54 10.30 7.78
N VAL A 88 -12.35 11.10 7.09
CA VAL A 88 -12.39 12.55 7.31
C VAL A 88 -13.68 12.92 8.02
N ARG A 89 -13.54 13.60 9.16
CA ARG A 89 -14.65 14.09 9.96
C ARG A 89 -14.53 15.59 10.16
N ILE A 90 -15.59 16.33 9.86
CA ILE A 90 -15.69 17.76 10.17
C ILE A 90 -16.29 17.90 11.56
N GLU A 91 -15.51 18.45 12.49
CA GLU A 91 -15.94 18.74 13.85
C GLU A 91 -16.05 20.25 14.02
N ASP A 92 -17.10 20.71 14.71
CA ASP A 92 -17.13 22.10 15.15
C ASP A 92 -15.92 22.34 16.05
N LYS A 93 -15.19 23.43 15.76
CA LYS A 93 -14.06 23.84 16.59
C LYS A 93 -14.62 24.23 17.95
N ALA A 94 -14.76 23.26 18.84
CA ALA A 94 -15.17 23.49 20.21
C ALA A 94 -14.19 24.52 20.79
N ALA A 95 -14.74 25.64 21.26
CA ALA A 95 -13.98 26.62 22.01
C ALA A 95 -13.20 25.87 23.09
N GLU A 96 -11.88 26.10 23.08
CA GLU A 96 -10.94 25.58 24.07
C GLU A 96 -11.55 25.74 25.46
N PRO A 97 -11.78 24.66 26.24
CA PRO A 97 -12.19 24.82 27.62
C PRO A 97 -11.06 25.59 28.30
N ALA A 98 -11.40 26.77 28.83
CA ALA A 98 -10.49 27.66 29.52
C ALA A 98 -9.60 26.85 30.46
N LYS A 99 -8.29 27.01 30.26
CA LYS A 99 -7.22 26.57 31.14
C LYS A 99 -7.67 26.76 32.59
N PRO A 100 -7.85 25.70 33.40
CA PRO A 100 -8.25 25.88 34.78
C PRO A 100 -7.15 26.65 35.50
N GLU A 101 -7.51 27.82 36.02
CA GLU A 101 -6.70 28.61 36.93
C GLU A 101 -6.22 27.74 38.11
N PRO A 102 -5.00 27.99 38.62
CA PRO A 102 -4.41 27.19 39.67
C PRO A 102 -5.22 27.37 40.97
N ARG A 103 -5.95 26.33 41.36
CA ARG A 103 -6.63 26.30 42.66
C ARG A 103 -5.59 25.96 43.74
N PRO A 104 -5.50 26.75 44.82
CA PRO A 104 -4.42 26.70 45.79
C PRO A 104 -4.40 25.39 46.57
N GLU A 105 -3.19 24.97 46.95
CA GLU A 105 -2.93 23.88 47.87
C GLU A 105 -3.73 24.03 49.18
N PRO A 106 -4.24 22.91 49.72
CA PRO A 106 -4.04 22.70 51.13
C PRO A 106 -3.61 21.26 51.47
N SER A 107 -2.47 21.19 52.15
CA SER A 107 -2.24 20.45 53.40
C SER A 107 -2.69 18.98 53.50
N VAL A 108 -1.67 18.12 53.39
CA VAL A 108 -1.35 16.94 54.25
C VAL A 108 -2.43 16.51 55.25
N LYS A 109 -2.98 15.30 55.08
CA LYS A 109 -3.27 14.40 56.21
C LYS A 109 -3.44 12.92 55.82
N ALA A 110 -2.58 12.11 56.43
CA ALA A 110 -2.74 10.72 56.85
C ALA A 110 -2.81 9.58 55.81
N GLU A 111 -1.73 8.79 55.80
CA GLU A 111 -1.70 7.36 55.47
C GLU A 111 -2.88 6.58 56.10
N PRO A 112 -3.36 5.55 55.38
CA PRO A 112 -3.35 4.25 56.03
C PRO A 112 -2.82 3.14 55.11
N LYS A 113 -1.92 2.34 55.70
CA LYS A 113 -1.47 1.00 55.28
C LYS A 113 -2.53 0.23 54.50
N ARG A 114 -2.18 -0.21 53.28
CA ARG A 114 -2.83 -1.33 52.61
C ARG A 114 -1.83 -2.48 52.43
N THR A 115 -2.32 -3.62 52.89
CA THR A 115 -1.78 -4.98 52.93
C THR A 115 -1.33 -5.51 51.56
N PRO A 116 -0.34 -6.42 51.50
CA PRO A 116 0.06 -7.06 50.25
C PRO A 116 -1.04 -8.03 49.75
N PRO A 117 -1.28 -8.12 48.43
CA PRO A 117 -2.21 -9.09 47.87
C PRO A 117 -1.66 -10.53 47.94
N PRO A 118 -2.51 -11.55 48.17
CA PRO A 118 -2.08 -12.94 48.23
C PRO A 118 -1.65 -13.48 46.87
N ALA A 119 -0.65 -14.36 46.93
CA ALA A 119 -0.01 -15.04 45.82
C ALA A 119 -1.01 -15.71 44.86
N ARG A 120 -0.88 -15.39 43.57
CA ARG A 120 -1.56 -16.09 42.48
C ARG A 120 -0.87 -17.43 42.27
N VAL A 121 -1.59 -18.51 42.57
CA VAL A 121 -1.19 -19.89 42.27
C VAL A 121 -1.10 -20.05 40.76
N GLU A 122 0.12 -20.28 40.25
CA GLU A 122 0.37 -20.73 38.89
C GLU A 122 -0.12 -22.18 38.75
N THR A 123 -1.28 -22.38 38.14
CA THR A 123 -1.65 -23.69 37.59
C THR A 123 -0.87 -23.90 36.29
N ARG A 124 0.31 -24.52 36.44
CA ARG A 124 1.12 -25.05 35.34
C ARG A 124 0.32 -26.14 34.62
N PRO A 125 0.01 -26.02 33.32
CA PRO A 125 -0.59 -27.10 32.55
C PRO A 125 0.35 -28.30 32.51
N ALA A 126 -0.19 -29.50 32.70
CA ALA A 126 0.56 -30.75 32.65
C ALA A 126 1.29 -30.91 31.30
N PRO A 127 2.53 -31.44 31.30
CA PRO A 127 3.22 -31.75 30.06
C PRO A 127 2.46 -32.84 29.27
N PRO A 128 2.39 -32.75 27.93
CA PRO A 128 1.79 -33.79 27.10
C PRO A 128 2.54 -35.13 27.27
N PRO A 129 1.84 -36.27 27.15
CA PRO A 129 2.46 -37.58 27.23
C PRO A 129 3.55 -37.76 26.15
N PRO A 130 4.62 -38.52 26.43
CA PRO A 130 5.67 -38.79 25.45
C PRO A 130 5.10 -39.52 24.23
N PRO A 131 5.65 -39.26 23.02
CA PRO A 131 5.26 -39.97 21.81
C PRO A 131 5.53 -41.47 21.95
N ALA A 132 4.58 -42.29 21.50
CA ALA A 132 4.70 -43.73 21.44
C ALA A 132 5.93 -44.15 20.60
N PRO A 133 6.60 -45.26 20.96
CA PRO A 133 7.79 -45.75 20.27
C PRO A 133 7.53 -46.06 18.79
N ALA A 134 8.57 -45.78 18.01
CA ALA A 134 8.66 -45.91 16.57
C ALA A 134 8.15 -47.26 16.05
N VAL A 135 7.28 -47.22 15.06
CA VAL A 135 7.05 -48.35 14.16
C VAL A 135 8.27 -48.44 13.24
N GLU A 136 8.95 -49.57 13.37
CA GLU A 136 10.10 -50.02 12.61
C GLU A 136 9.66 -50.48 11.20
N ALA A 137 10.44 -50.04 10.19
CA ALA A 137 10.63 -50.62 8.84
C ALA A 137 9.46 -50.52 7.80
N PRO A 138 9.74 -50.44 6.47
CA PRO A 138 10.91 -50.99 5.79
C PRO A 138 11.69 -50.08 4.81
N ALA A 139 12.99 -50.40 4.73
CA ALA A 139 13.93 -50.35 3.59
C ALA A 139 13.80 -49.22 2.53
N PRO A 140 14.80 -48.32 2.41
CA PRO A 140 14.98 -47.55 1.18
C PRO A 140 15.46 -48.49 0.06
N ALA A 141 14.66 -48.58 -1.00
CA ALA A 141 15.07 -49.17 -2.27
C ALA A 141 16.27 -48.38 -2.87
N PRO A 142 17.19 -49.05 -3.57
CA PRO A 142 18.47 -48.50 -4.00
C PRO A 142 18.33 -47.36 -5.01
N ALA A 143 19.27 -46.42 -4.89
CA ALA A 143 19.46 -45.27 -5.75
C ALA A 143 19.57 -45.66 -7.25
N PRO A 144 18.89 -44.95 -8.17
CA PRO A 144 19.27 -44.99 -9.58
C PRO A 144 20.63 -44.30 -9.75
N ALA A 145 21.47 -44.98 -10.52
CA ALA A 145 22.85 -44.66 -10.79
C ALA A 145 23.05 -43.26 -11.38
N VAL A 146 24.16 -42.66 -10.95
CA VAL A 146 24.79 -41.49 -11.54
C VAL A 146 25.32 -41.90 -12.92
N GLU A 147 24.58 -41.60 -13.99
CA GLU A 147 25.16 -41.63 -15.33
C GLU A 147 25.87 -40.30 -15.58
N SER A 148 27.19 -40.39 -15.52
CA SER A 148 28.11 -39.29 -15.79
C SER A 148 28.09 -38.94 -17.28
N ALA A 149 28.04 -37.64 -17.56
CA ALA A 149 28.16 -37.04 -18.87
C ALA A 149 29.40 -37.51 -19.66
N PRO A 150 29.33 -37.42 -21.00
CA PRO A 150 30.42 -36.79 -21.74
C PRO A 150 30.06 -35.36 -22.14
N GLN A 151 30.78 -34.40 -21.56
CA GLN A 151 30.85 -33.03 -22.03
C GLN A 151 31.40 -33.02 -23.46
N THR A 152 30.65 -32.47 -24.41
CA THR A 152 31.21 -32.08 -25.70
C THR A 152 31.56 -30.60 -25.63
N PRO A 153 32.83 -30.20 -25.82
CA PRO A 153 33.21 -28.80 -25.81
C PRO A 153 32.65 -28.08 -27.06
N PRO A 154 32.10 -26.85 -26.93
CA PRO A 154 31.78 -26.03 -28.08
C PRO A 154 33.07 -25.52 -28.76
N PRO A 155 33.21 -25.67 -30.09
CA PRO A 155 34.34 -25.10 -30.81
C PRO A 155 34.23 -23.56 -30.92
N ALA A 156 35.31 -22.93 -30.49
CA ALA A 156 35.96 -21.72 -31.01
C ALA A 156 35.12 -20.47 -31.35
N ALA A 157 35.46 -19.41 -30.61
CA ALA A 157 35.13 -18.02 -30.90
C ALA A 157 35.53 -17.59 -32.32
N ALA A 158 34.62 -16.88 -32.99
CA ALA A 158 34.96 -15.96 -34.07
C ALA A 158 34.85 -14.52 -33.53
N PRO A 159 35.96 -13.75 -33.50
CA PRO A 159 35.91 -12.32 -33.20
C PRO A 159 35.40 -11.58 -34.43
N VAL A 160 34.18 -11.04 -34.37
CA VAL A 160 33.70 -10.10 -35.39
C VAL A 160 34.02 -8.69 -34.93
N ALA A 161 34.89 -8.08 -35.72
CA ALA A 161 35.37 -6.72 -35.74
C ALA A 161 34.48 -5.64 -35.12
N GLU A 162 35.10 -4.91 -34.20
CA GLU A 162 34.78 -3.55 -33.78
C GLU A 162 34.94 -2.58 -34.98
N PRO A 163 33.88 -1.87 -35.42
CA PRO A 163 34.04 -0.80 -36.39
C PRO A 163 34.67 0.45 -35.72
N PRO A 164 35.53 1.18 -36.45
CA PRO A 164 36.31 2.30 -35.90
C PRO A 164 35.45 3.48 -35.44
N PRO A 165 35.92 4.25 -34.43
CA PRO A 165 35.24 5.47 -33.99
C PRO A 165 35.31 6.54 -35.09
N ALA A 166 34.15 7.05 -35.48
CA ALA A 166 34.07 8.24 -36.33
C ALA A 166 34.49 9.49 -35.52
N PRO A 167 35.31 10.39 -36.09
CA PRO A 167 35.74 11.63 -35.46
C PRO A 167 34.68 12.75 -35.54
N VAL A 168 34.52 13.42 -34.40
CA VAL A 168 34.30 14.86 -34.17
C VAL A 168 33.39 15.64 -35.13
N GLU A 169 32.27 16.14 -34.62
CA GLU A 169 31.80 17.49 -35.00
C GLU A 169 31.45 18.31 -33.76
N THR A 170 32.08 19.47 -33.71
CA THR A 170 32.11 20.44 -32.61
C THR A 170 31.02 21.49 -32.84
N ALA A 171 30.08 21.61 -31.89
CA ALA A 171 29.27 22.79 -31.52
C ALA A 171 28.39 23.46 -32.60
N PRO A 172 27.19 23.99 -32.25
CA PRO A 172 27.15 25.27 -31.54
C PRO A 172 26.29 25.28 -30.26
N GLN A 173 26.84 25.97 -29.26
CA GLN A 173 26.20 26.49 -28.07
C GLN A 173 25.02 27.41 -28.46
N VAL A 174 23.79 27.03 -28.12
CA VAL A 174 22.61 27.91 -28.18
C VAL A 174 22.29 28.37 -26.76
N ALA A 175 22.37 29.69 -26.57
CA ALA A 175 22.04 30.41 -25.35
C ALA A 175 20.53 30.31 -25.00
N PRO A 176 20.14 30.56 -23.74
CA PRO A 176 18.85 30.16 -23.20
C PRO A 176 17.71 31.07 -23.65
N ALA A 177 16.66 30.49 -24.23
CA ALA A 177 15.36 31.13 -24.41
C ALA A 177 14.39 30.64 -23.32
N ALA A 178 14.12 31.48 -22.33
CA ALA A 178 12.76 31.60 -21.79
C ALA A 178 11.93 32.41 -22.81
N PRO A 179 10.58 32.48 -22.76
CA PRO A 179 9.59 31.77 -21.94
C PRO A 179 8.56 31.03 -22.83
N THR A 180 7.57 30.34 -22.25
CA THR A 180 6.15 30.36 -22.64
C THR A 180 5.38 29.31 -21.84
N ALA A 181 4.45 29.81 -21.03
CA ALA A 181 3.34 29.05 -20.51
C ALA A 181 2.51 28.52 -21.69
N ALA A 182 2.36 27.20 -21.80
CA ALA A 182 1.33 26.61 -22.62
C ALA A 182 0.93 25.24 -22.07
N SER A 183 -0.37 25.13 -21.84
CA SER A 183 -1.16 23.90 -21.83
C SER A 183 -0.97 22.97 -20.64
N GLU A 184 -1.73 23.27 -19.59
CA GLU A 184 -2.50 22.25 -18.89
C GLU A 184 -3.07 21.27 -19.92
N ILE A 185 -2.48 20.08 -19.97
CA ILE A 185 -3.08 18.93 -20.62
C ILE A 185 -4.32 18.62 -19.77
N PRO A 186 -5.55 18.66 -20.32
CA PRO A 186 -6.71 18.20 -19.59
C PRO A 186 -6.46 16.77 -19.16
N ALA A 187 -6.49 16.54 -17.85
CA ALA A 187 -6.40 15.22 -17.24
C ALA A 187 -7.43 14.33 -17.93
N ALA A 188 -6.94 13.42 -18.77
CA ALA A 188 -7.75 12.38 -19.37
C ALA A 188 -8.42 11.63 -18.22
N THR A 189 -9.74 11.69 -18.18
CA THR A 189 -10.59 10.88 -17.33
C THR A 189 -10.30 9.42 -17.65
N VAL A 190 -9.37 8.79 -16.93
CA VAL A 190 -9.08 7.37 -17.08
C VAL A 190 -10.25 6.63 -16.44
N ASP A 191 -11.12 6.10 -17.29
CA ASP A 191 -12.23 5.23 -16.88
C ASP A 191 -11.66 4.06 -16.06
N PRO A 192 -12.03 3.89 -14.77
CA PRO A 192 -11.49 2.85 -13.90
C PRO A 192 -11.92 1.44 -14.33
N SER A 193 -12.86 1.34 -15.27
CA SER A 193 -13.29 0.08 -15.86
C SER A 193 -12.49 -0.30 -17.11
N ALA A 194 -11.55 0.54 -17.54
CA ALA A 194 -10.65 0.21 -18.64
C ALA A 194 -9.75 -0.98 -18.24
N PRO A 195 -9.54 -1.95 -19.15
CA PRO A 195 -8.66 -3.08 -18.88
C PRO A 195 -7.25 -2.58 -18.60
N VAL A 196 -6.76 -2.76 -17.37
CA VAL A 196 -5.38 -2.47 -17.00
C VAL A 196 -4.53 -3.64 -17.52
N MET A 197 -4.08 -3.50 -18.76
CA MET A 197 -3.16 -4.43 -19.39
C MET A 197 -1.75 -4.19 -18.86
N LEU A 198 -1.28 -5.11 -18.01
CA LEU A 198 0.10 -5.17 -17.60
C LEU A 198 0.90 -5.89 -18.68
N GLN A 199 1.88 -5.20 -19.27
CA GLN A 199 2.92 -5.84 -20.06
C GLN A 199 4.10 -6.16 -19.15
N ALA A 200 4.12 -7.37 -18.59
CA ALA A 200 5.16 -7.80 -17.68
C ALA A 200 6.36 -8.34 -18.47
N ALA A 201 7.55 -7.87 -18.10
CA ALA A 201 8.81 -8.41 -18.60
C ALA A 201 9.78 -8.61 -17.43
N GLU A 202 10.76 -9.49 -17.64
CA GLU A 202 11.90 -9.61 -16.73
C GLU A 202 12.68 -8.29 -16.74
N PRO A 203 12.90 -7.66 -15.57
CA PRO A 203 13.74 -6.46 -15.48
C PRO A 203 15.18 -6.78 -15.89
N GLY A 204 15.87 -5.84 -16.53
CA GLY A 204 17.31 -5.98 -16.80
C GLY A 204 18.16 -6.08 -15.52
N ASP A 205 19.37 -6.62 -15.61
CA ASP A 205 20.26 -6.85 -14.46
C ASP A 205 20.62 -5.57 -13.69
N THR A 206 20.69 -4.46 -14.41
CA THR A 206 21.01 -3.13 -13.86
C THR A 206 19.77 -2.34 -13.47
N ASP A 207 18.57 -2.91 -13.61
CA ASP A 207 17.32 -2.19 -13.34
C ASP A 207 17.08 -2.06 -11.82
N PRO A 208 16.89 -0.84 -11.27
CA PRO A 208 16.62 -0.65 -9.85
C PRO A 208 15.30 -1.31 -9.38
N VAL A 209 14.34 -1.51 -10.29
CA VAL A 209 13.09 -2.22 -10.00
C VAL A 209 13.37 -3.65 -9.60
N ARG A 210 14.34 -4.30 -10.27
CA ARG A 210 14.75 -5.66 -9.97
C ARG A 210 15.22 -5.81 -8.54
N ALA A 211 16.25 -5.03 -8.17
CA ALA A 211 16.82 -5.04 -6.83
C ALA A 211 15.76 -4.74 -5.75
N THR A 212 14.83 -3.83 -6.04
CA THR A 212 13.73 -3.49 -5.13
C THR A 212 12.79 -4.68 -4.88
N LEU A 213 12.36 -5.34 -5.96
CA LEU A 213 11.45 -6.49 -5.88
C LEU A 213 12.13 -7.72 -5.27
N GLU A 214 13.37 -8.00 -5.62
CA GLU A 214 14.15 -9.11 -5.04
C GLU A 214 14.41 -8.89 -3.55
N LYS A 215 14.78 -7.66 -3.15
CA LYS A 215 14.93 -7.31 -1.73
C LYS A 215 13.64 -7.54 -0.95
N ARG A 216 12.50 -7.17 -1.52
CA ARG A 216 11.20 -7.25 -0.83
C ARG A 216 10.62 -8.67 -0.80
N TYR A 217 10.76 -9.44 -1.89
CA TYR A 217 10.02 -10.71 -2.06
C TYR A 217 10.90 -11.96 -2.09
N ASN A 218 12.22 -11.79 -2.20
CA ASN A 218 13.19 -12.88 -2.25
C ASN A 218 14.43 -12.62 -1.35
N GLU A 219 14.28 -11.80 -0.31
CA GLU A 219 15.35 -11.51 0.67
C GLU A 219 16.63 -10.91 0.04
N GLY A 220 16.50 -10.28 -1.13
CA GLY A 220 17.63 -9.74 -1.90
C GLY A 220 18.37 -10.79 -2.73
N LYS A 221 17.90 -12.05 -2.75
CA LYS A 221 18.43 -13.09 -3.62
C LYS A 221 17.89 -12.90 -5.02
N ARG A 222 18.75 -13.19 -6.00
CA ARG A 222 18.39 -13.10 -7.41
C ARG A 222 17.26 -14.08 -7.75
N ILE A 223 16.24 -13.60 -8.45
CA ILE A 223 15.19 -14.44 -9.04
C ILE A 223 15.61 -14.73 -10.49
N THR A 224 15.83 -16.00 -10.80
CA THR A 224 16.25 -16.46 -12.14
C THR A 224 15.15 -17.21 -12.88
N GLU A 225 14.09 -17.60 -12.19
CA GLU A 225 13.00 -18.36 -12.78
C GLU A 225 11.97 -17.42 -13.41
N LEU A 226 11.39 -17.86 -14.51
CA LEU A 226 10.42 -17.14 -15.31
C LEU A 226 9.11 -17.92 -15.32
N VAL A 227 8.00 -17.20 -15.38
CA VAL A 227 6.67 -17.78 -15.54
C VAL A 227 5.88 -16.96 -16.55
N GLU A 228 5.28 -17.63 -17.52
CA GLU A 228 4.39 -17.00 -18.48
C GLU A 228 2.99 -16.85 -17.88
N THR A 229 2.20 -15.92 -18.42
CA THR A 229 0.83 -15.66 -17.97
C THR A 229 -0.07 -16.90 -18.08
N GLY A 230 0.11 -17.73 -19.12
CA GLY A 230 -0.61 -19.00 -19.28
C GLY A 230 -0.21 -20.10 -18.27
N ALA A 231 0.91 -19.93 -17.56
CA ALA A 231 1.40 -20.87 -16.54
C ALA A 231 1.07 -20.44 -15.10
N LEU A 232 0.30 -19.37 -14.93
CA LEU A 232 -0.22 -18.93 -13.63
C LEU A 232 -1.19 -19.96 -13.06
N ARG A 233 -1.07 -20.23 -11.76
CA ARG A 233 -1.87 -21.21 -11.04
C ARG A 233 -2.77 -20.52 -10.03
N ARG A 234 -3.90 -21.16 -9.73
CA ARG A 234 -4.77 -20.74 -8.63
C ARG A 234 -3.98 -20.67 -7.32
N GLY A 235 -4.09 -19.53 -6.64
CA GLY A 235 -3.39 -19.25 -5.38
C GLY A 235 -2.06 -18.52 -5.56
N ASP A 236 -1.56 -18.34 -6.78
CA ASP A 236 -0.39 -17.51 -7.03
C ASP A 236 -0.64 -16.06 -6.60
N LEU A 237 0.36 -15.45 -5.97
CA LEU A 237 0.36 -14.03 -5.62
C LEU A 237 1.25 -13.27 -6.60
N ILE A 238 0.73 -12.20 -7.19
CA ILE A 238 1.43 -11.37 -8.17
C ILE A 238 1.68 -10.01 -7.53
N TYR A 239 2.94 -9.61 -7.48
CA TYR A 239 3.37 -8.29 -7.02
C TYR A 239 3.91 -7.49 -8.19
N THR A 240 3.32 -6.33 -8.46
CA THR A 240 3.67 -5.51 -9.63
C THR A 240 4.49 -4.28 -9.24
N ALA A 241 5.40 -3.84 -10.11
CA ALA A 241 6.07 -2.55 -9.99
C ALA A 241 6.64 -2.12 -11.35
N LYS A 242 6.26 -0.92 -11.83
CA LYS A 242 6.87 -0.26 -13.00
C LYS A 242 7.06 -1.18 -14.23
N GLY A 243 6.03 -1.96 -14.59
CA GLY A 243 6.07 -2.86 -15.75
C GLY A 243 6.74 -4.22 -15.49
N ALA A 244 7.25 -4.46 -14.28
CA ALA A 244 7.72 -5.77 -13.84
C ALA A 244 6.71 -6.40 -12.88
N ALA A 245 6.72 -7.73 -12.80
CA ALA A 245 5.95 -8.45 -11.79
C ALA A 245 6.66 -9.70 -11.28
N VAL A 246 6.57 -9.91 -9.96
CA VAL A 246 7.04 -11.12 -9.29
C VAL A 246 5.85 -11.98 -8.92
N VAL A 247 5.90 -13.25 -9.29
CA VAL A 247 4.94 -14.26 -8.86
C VAL A 247 5.52 -15.03 -7.69
N VAL A 248 4.78 -15.08 -6.59
CA VAL A 248 5.08 -15.91 -5.42
C VAL A 248 4.10 -17.08 -5.39
N ARG A 249 4.63 -18.28 -5.55
CA ARG A 249 3.87 -19.54 -5.54
C ARG A 249 4.23 -20.35 -4.32
N ARG A 250 3.23 -20.88 -3.62
CA ARG A 250 3.44 -21.83 -2.53
C ARG A 250 3.39 -23.25 -3.05
N GLU A 251 4.48 -24.00 -2.87
CA GLU A 251 4.56 -25.42 -3.21
C GLU A 251 4.97 -26.21 -1.96
N GLY A 252 3.96 -26.82 -1.32
CA GLY A 252 4.12 -27.45 -0.01
C GLY A 252 4.57 -26.44 1.06
N SER A 253 5.78 -26.65 1.58
CA SER A 253 6.43 -25.77 2.57
C SER A 253 7.30 -24.69 1.94
N ARG A 254 7.54 -24.73 0.63
CA ARG A 254 8.44 -23.81 -0.07
C ARG A 254 7.65 -22.68 -0.73
N LEU A 255 8.30 -21.53 -0.83
CA LEU A 255 7.84 -20.40 -1.64
C LEU A 255 8.77 -20.30 -2.85
N LEU A 256 8.21 -20.47 -4.03
CA LEU A 256 8.91 -20.26 -5.30
C LEU A 256 8.64 -18.83 -5.77
N ARG A 257 9.63 -18.23 -6.41
CA ARG A 257 9.57 -16.86 -6.92
C ARG A 257 9.93 -16.87 -8.39
N PHE A 258 9.08 -16.27 -9.20
CA PHE A 258 9.26 -16.19 -10.64
C PHE A 258 9.10 -14.74 -11.11
N TRP A 259 9.79 -14.37 -12.17
CA TRP A 259 9.44 -13.19 -12.96
C TRP A 259 8.26 -13.53 -13.87
N LEU A 260 7.21 -12.71 -13.84
CA LEU A 260 6.11 -12.82 -14.78
C LEU A 260 6.52 -12.22 -16.13
N VAL A 261 6.28 -12.97 -17.20
CA VAL A 261 6.49 -12.50 -18.57
C VAL A 261 5.20 -12.64 -19.36
N GLY A 262 4.87 -11.60 -20.14
CA GLY A 262 3.71 -11.57 -21.03
C GLY A 262 2.67 -10.51 -20.63
N SER A 263 1.54 -10.54 -21.34
CA SER A 263 0.44 -9.61 -21.15
C SER A 263 -0.59 -10.18 -20.17
N LEU A 264 -0.95 -9.43 -19.13
CA LEU A 264 -1.93 -9.84 -18.13
C LEU A 264 -2.93 -8.72 -17.88
N ASN A 265 -4.24 -9.01 -17.98
CA ASN A 265 -5.25 -8.03 -17.61
C ASN A 265 -5.54 -8.16 -16.11
N LEU A 266 -5.10 -7.19 -15.33
CA LEU A 266 -5.23 -7.23 -13.86
C LEU A 266 -6.69 -7.10 -13.40
N ASN A 267 -7.58 -6.63 -14.28
CA ASN A 267 -9.01 -6.47 -14.02
C ASN A 267 -9.84 -7.64 -14.56
N GLN A 268 -9.22 -8.70 -15.08
CA GLN A 268 -9.95 -9.84 -15.64
C GLN A 268 -10.54 -10.75 -14.57
N ILE A 269 -11.59 -11.49 -14.96
CA ILE A 269 -12.21 -12.51 -14.12
C ILE A 269 -11.16 -13.58 -13.79
N GLY A 270 -11.03 -13.91 -12.51
CA GLY A 270 -10.03 -14.87 -12.04
C GLY A 270 -8.78 -14.22 -11.44
N ILE A 271 -8.69 -12.90 -11.39
CA ILE A 271 -7.68 -12.16 -10.61
C ILE A 271 -8.40 -11.30 -9.57
N SER A 272 -7.98 -11.41 -8.31
CA SER A 272 -8.44 -10.55 -7.22
C SER A 272 -7.37 -9.54 -6.88
N ASN A 273 -7.73 -8.28 -6.76
CA ASN A 273 -6.89 -7.28 -6.10
C ASN A 273 -6.94 -7.54 -4.59
N GLU A 274 -5.79 -7.76 -3.95
CA GLU A 274 -5.65 -7.96 -2.49
C GLU A 274 -4.94 -6.78 -1.80
N GLY A 275 -4.62 -5.71 -2.53
CA GLY A 275 -3.99 -4.51 -2.00
C GLY A 275 -3.10 -3.81 -3.03
N VAL A 276 -2.36 -2.80 -2.59
CA VAL A 276 -1.51 -1.99 -3.47
C VAL A 276 -0.49 -2.86 -4.21
N ASN A 277 -0.66 -2.92 -5.54
CA ASN A 277 0.16 -3.73 -6.44
C ASN A 277 0.21 -5.23 -6.11
N LYS A 278 -0.77 -5.74 -5.35
CA LYS A 278 -0.85 -7.14 -4.93
C LYS A 278 -2.11 -7.77 -5.49
N TYR A 279 -1.93 -8.83 -6.26
CA TYR A 279 -3.01 -9.57 -6.89
C TYR A 279 -2.92 -11.04 -6.54
N LYS A 280 -4.07 -11.70 -6.52
CA LYS A 280 -4.16 -13.15 -6.31
C LYS A 280 -4.89 -13.79 -7.46
N VAL A 281 -4.28 -14.83 -8.01
CA VAL A 281 -4.90 -15.66 -9.04
C VAL A 281 -5.95 -16.56 -8.39
N LEU A 282 -7.21 -16.34 -8.73
CA LEU A 282 -8.35 -17.12 -8.25
C LEU A 282 -8.63 -18.34 -9.12
N ASN A 283 -8.31 -18.26 -10.42
CA ASN A 283 -8.53 -19.33 -11.39
C ASN A 283 -7.25 -19.61 -12.20
N SER A 284 -6.99 -20.88 -12.47
CA SER A 284 -5.85 -21.34 -13.28
C SER A 284 -6.08 -21.23 -14.79
N LYS A 285 -7.30 -20.93 -15.24
CA LYS A 285 -7.57 -20.56 -16.63
C LYS A 285 -7.88 -19.07 -16.68
N LEU A 286 -6.98 -18.34 -17.32
CA LEU A 286 -7.07 -16.91 -17.59
C LEU A 286 -7.25 -16.80 -19.10
N ASP A 287 -8.51 -16.67 -19.53
CA ASP A 287 -8.91 -16.55 -20.94
C ASP A 287 -8.91 -15.07 -21.39
#